data_AF-A0A5C5RVV2-F1
#
_entry.id   AF-A0A5C5RVV2-F1
#
_cell.length_a   1.000
_cell.length_b   1.000
_cell.length_c   1.000
_cell.angle_alpha   90.00
_cell.angle_beta   90.00
_cell.angle_gamma   90.00
#
_symmetry.space_group_name_H-M   'P 1'
#
loop_
_entity.id
_entity.type
_entity.pdbx_description
1 polymer ?
#
loop_
_entity_poly.entity_id
_entity_poly.type
_entity_poly.pdbx_seq_one_letter_code
_entity_poly.pdbx_strand_id
1 'polypeptide(L)' 'MLRRTLSIVDALIAATALAHDLTLVTRNVTDFEGVPVRTLNPFT' A
#
# COMPACT_ATOMS: atom_id res chain seq x y z
N MET A 1 -13.21 6.52 -10.41
CA MET A 1 -12.41 5.63 -9.56
C MET A 1 -12.43 4.23 -10.16
N LEU A 2 -11.46 3.91 -11.02
CA LEU A 2 -11.29 2.55 -11.52
C LEU A 2 -10.56 1.78 -10.42
N ARG A 3 -11.26 0.89 -9.71
CA ARG A 3 -10.65 -0.02 -8.75
C ARG A 3 -9.75 -0.98 -9.54
N ARG A 4 -8.45 -0.71 -9.56
CA ARG A 4 -7.46 -1.62 -10.15
C ARG A 4 -7.26 -2.80 -9.21
N THR A 5 -7.10 -3.99 -9.78
CA THR A 5 -6.72 -5.18 -9.01
C THR A 5 -5.34 -4.95 -8.40
N LEU A 6 -5.22 -5.10 -7.08
CA LEU A 6 -3.93 -5.06 -6.39
C LEU A 6 -3.06 -6.20 -6.92
N SER A 7 -1.82 -5.89 -7.31
CA SER A 7 -0.90 -6.93 -7.76
C SER A 7 -0.54 -7.86 -6.59
N ILE A 8 -0.14 -9.10 -6.89
CA ILE A 8 0.28 -10.06 -5.84
C ILE A 8 1.47 -9.50 -5.04
N VAL A 9 2.40 -8.81 -5.70
CA VAL A 9 3.58 -8.23 -5.04
C VAL A 9 3.16 -7.11 -4.08
N ASP A 10 2.29 -6.20 -4.53
CA ASP A 10 1.77 -5.12 -3.67
C ASP A 10 0.98 -5.67 -2.49
N ALA A 11 0.20 -6.74 -2.70
CA ALA A 11 -0.53 -7.41 -1.64
C ALA A 11 0.40 -8.01 -0.58
N LEU A 12 1.49 -8.66 -0.98
CA LEU A 12 2.47 -9.23 -0.05
C LEU A 12 3.20 -8.15 0.74
N ILE A 13 3.56 -7.03 0.10
CA ILE A 13 4.18 -5.88 0.75
C ILE A 13 3.22 -5.27 1.79
N ALA A 14 1.96 -5.02 1.41
CA ALA A 14 0.95 -4.47 2.31
C ALA A 14 0.66 -5.41 3.50
N ALA A 15 0.55 -6.72 3.24
CA ALA A 15 0.35 -7.73 4.28
C ALA A 15 1.52 -7.76 5.27
N THR A 16 2.75 -7.62 4.78
CA THR A 16 3.95 -7.55 5.63
C THR A 16 3.93 -6.30 6.51
N ALA A 17 3.62 -5.13 5.94
CA ALA A 17 3.50 -3.90 6.71
C ALA A 17 2.44 -4.01 7.81
N LEU A 18 1.29 -4.63 7.50
CA LEU A 18 0.22 -4.87 8.47
C LEU A 18 0.62 -5.83 9.58
N ALA A 19 1.25 -6.96 9.24
CA ALA A 19 1.66 -7.97 10.21
C ALA A 19 2.69 -7.45 11.22
N HIS A 20 3.43 -6.40 10.86
CA HIS A 20 4.50 -5.83 11.67
C HIS A 20 4.20 -4.42 12.20
N ASP A 21 2.96 -3.95 12.05
CA ASP A 21 2.53 -2.60 12.42
C ASP A 21 3.45 -1.48 11.88
N LEU A 22 3.76 -1.55 10.59
CA LEU A 22 4.61 -0.60 9.87
C LEU A 22 3.80 0.39 9.03
N THR A 23 4.45 1.49 8.65
CA THR A 23 3.99 2.40 7.60
C THR A 23 4.68 2.05 6.27
N LEU A 24 3.90 1.86 5.22
CA LEU A 24 4.40 1.61 3.88
C LEU A 24 4.80 2.93 3.19
N VAL A 25 6.11 3.17 3.09
CA VAL A 25 6.64 4.33 2.36
C VAL A 25 6.70 4.00 0.86
N THR A 26 5.93 4.73 0.05
CA THR A 26 5.85 4.50 -1.40
C THR A 26 5.43 5.75 -2.17
N ARG A 27 5.93 5.90 -3.40
CA ARG A 27 5.47 6.95 -4.33
C ARG A 27 4.11 6.62 -4.97
N ASN A 28 3.68 5.36 -4.95
CA ASN A 28 2.48 4.86 -5.62
C ASN A 28 1.31 4.69 -4.64
N VAL A 29 1.00 5.71 -3.84
CA VAL A 29 -0.03 5.61 -2.78
C VAL A 29 -1.42 5.22 -3.30
N THR A 30 -1.74 5.58 -4.55
CA THR A 30 -3.02 5.27 -5.20
C THR A 30 -3.24 3.78 -5.41
N ASP A 31 -2.17 2.99 -5.55
CA ASP A 31 -2.28 1.54 -5.76
C ASP A 31 -2.77 0.81 -4.49
N PHE A 32 -2.65 1.46 -3.32
CA PHE A 32 -3.07 0.94 -2.02
C PHE A 32 -4.39 1.55 -1.52
N GLU A 33 -5.12 2.30 -2.37
CA GLU A 33 -6.44 2.82 -2.01
C GLU A 33 -7.42 1.69 -1.68
N GLY A 34 -8.03 1.76 -0.49
CA GLY A 34 -8.94 0.73 0.00
C GLY A 34 -8.25 -0.53 0.55
N VAL A 35 -6.92 -0.55 0.61
CA VAL A 35 -6.14 -1.54 1.37
C VAL A 35 -5.95 -1.01 2.79
N PRO A 36 -6.16 -1.80 3.86
CA PRO A 36 -6.10 -1.31 5.24
C PRO A 36 -4.65 -1.10 5.73
N VAL A 37 -3.75 -0.57 4.91
CA VAL A 37 -2.33 -0.33 5.23
C VAL A 37 -2.05 1.18 5.34
N ARG A 38 -1.25 1.59 6.33
CA ARG A 38 -0.79 2.99 6.44
C ARG A 38 0.22 3.29 5.34
N THR A 39 0.03 4.38 4.60
CA THR A 39 0.95 4.80 3.53
C THR A 39 1.55 6.18 3.80
N LEU A 40 2.77 6.40 3.33
CA LEU A 40 3.46 7.69 3.32
C LEU A 40 4.14 7.90 1.96
N ASN A 41 3.85 9.01 1.28
CA ASN A 41 4.56 9.39 0.07
C ASN A 41 5.79 10.24 0.42
N PRO A 42 7.02 9.81 0.10
CA PRO A 42 8.22 10.57 0.43
C PRO A 42 8.44 11.81 -0.47
N PHE A 43 7.60 12.03 -1.48
CA PHE A 43 7.70 13.15 -2.43
C PHE A 43 6.55 14.17 -2.28
N THR A 44 5.79 14.12 -1.18
CA THR A 44 4.74 15.09 -0.83
C THR A 44 5.16 15.96 0.33
#